data_AF-A0A1Q9UWC9-F1
#
_entry.id   AF-A0A1Q9UWC9-F1
#
_cell.length_a   1.000
_cell.length_b   1.000
_cell.length_c   1.000
_cell.angle_alpha   90.00
_cell.angle_beta   90.00
_cell.angle_gamma   90.00
#
_symmetry.space_group_name_H-M   'P 1'
#
loop_
_entity.id
_entity.type
_entity.pdbx_description
1 polymer ?
#
loop_
_entity_poly.entity_id
_entity_poly.type
_entity_poly.pdbx_seq_one_letter_code
_entity_poly.pdbx_strand_id
1 'polypeptide(L)'
;MRRPATVLADRGYTYLTPWGPSIIGQGIEQYLDLHPVQRKTGPGPRPGTIWVDGQLYSDALPERMWELPGYRMGMTSDERAELAARYDEREPYRFTDYGAPEPGTGKVRLRGPAVTGRVRCDNTPSSKRLKRTASRPTTSCRPGRPCGCSVTVVLDPEDGYARTFQRVGFGTTAWQAAYWRRSAVESTNAELRVNRTNLTKWSIRVRGRARVGLMLGFLLGAMNVLMACDWLGTDWADLEAADELPPKFVRRPPRKAAQHRLRPAEPRAG
;
A
#
# COMPACT_ATOMS: atom_id res chain seq x y z
N MET A 1 23.54 -5.84 -0.82
CA MET A 1 22.35 -5.00 -0.56
C MET A 1 21.12 -5.86 -0.86
N ARG A 2 20.21 -6.08 0.11
CA ARG A 2 18.95 -6.79 -0.17
C ARG A 2 18.08 -5.91 -1.07
N ARG A 3 17.52 -6.47 -2.15
CA ARG A 3 16.54 -5.77 -2.98
C ARG A 3 15.25 -5.57 -2.17
N PRO A 4 14.59 -4.41 -2.25
CA PRO A 4 13.33 -4.20 -1.56
C PRO A 4 12.26 -5.13 -2.16
N ALA A 5 11.50 -5.83 -1.33
CA ALA A 5 10.39 -6.66 -1.79
C ALA A 5 9.18 -5.82 -2.23
N THR A 6 9.07 -4.59 -1.73
CA THR A 6 7.92 -3.71 -1.95
C THR A 6 8.38 -2.25 -2.08
N VAL A 7 7.71 -1.49 -2.94
CA VAL A 7 7.82 -0.04 -3.06
C VAL A 7 6.46 0.63 -2.84
N LEU A 8 6.44 1.69 -2.03
CA LEU A 8 5.31 2.62 -1.94
C LEU A 8 5.65 3.79 -2.85
N ALA A 9 4.96 3.92 -3.97
CA ALA A 9 5.30 4.94 -4.96
C ALA A 9 4.35 6.12 -4.88
N ASP A 10 4.93 7.32 -4.89
CA ASP A 10 4.15 8.53 -5.09
C ASP A 10 3.78 8.68 -6.57
N ARG A 11 2.68 9.40 -6.83
CA ARG A 11 2.14 9.65 -8.16
C ARG A 11 3.19 10.18 -9.15
N GLY A 12 4.14 11.00 -8.68
CA GLY A 12 5.13 11.61 -9.57
C GLY A 12 6.04 10.59 -10.25
N TYR A 13 6.32 9.47 -9.60
CA TYR A 13 7.21 8.43 -10.12
C TYR A 13 6.49 7.47 -11.07
N THR A 14 5.20 7.21 -10.83
CA THR A 14 4.44 6.24 -11.63
C THR A 14 4.14 6.72 -13.05
N TYR A 15 4.28 8.02 -13.33
CA TYR A 15 4.19 8.57 -14.69
C TYR A 15 5.47 8.37 -15.51
N LEU A 16 6.60 8.01 -14.89
CA LEU A 16 7.84 7.78 -15.62
C LEU A 16 7.72 6.50 -16.45
N THR A 17 8.09 6.58 -17.72
CA THR A 17 8.34 5.39 -18.54
C THR A 17 9.82 5.04 -18.38
N PRO A 18 10.20 3.79 -18.00
CA PRO A 18 9.41 2.57 -17.90
C PRO A 18 9.18 2.08 -16.44
N TRP A 19 8.49 2.84 -15.58
CA TRP A 19 8.29 2.50 -14.16
C TRP A 19 7.69 1.10 -13.93
N GLY A 20 6.49 0.84 -14.45
CA GLY A 20 5.75 -0.40 -14.20
C GLY A 20 6.52 -1.67 -14.59
N PRO A 21 6.94 -1.80 -15.86
CA PRO A 21 7.74 -2.95 -16.30
C PRO A 21 9.04 -3.12 -15.51
N SER A 22 9.74 -2.03 -15.19
CA SER A 22 11.00 -2.10 -14.43
C SER A 22 10.80 -2.65 -13.02
N ILE A 23 9.73 -2.24 -12.33
CA ILE A 23 9.42 -2.69 -10.97
C ILE A 23 9.01 -4.16 -10.97
N ILE A 24 8.12 -4.56 -11.89
CA ILE A 24 7.65 -5.95 -11.99
C ILE A 24 8.79 -6.89 -12.44
N GLY A 25 9.60 -6.51 -13.42
CA GLY A 25 10.74 -7.30 -13.89
C GLY A 25 11.81 -7.53 -12.83
N GLN A 26 11.89 -6.65 -11.82
CA GLN A 26 12.77 -6.83 -10.65
C GLN A 26 12.15 -7.68 -9.54
N GLY A 27 10.90 -8.14 -9.71
CA GLY A 27 10.16 -8.88 -8.69
C GLY A 27 9.76 -8.01 -7.49
N ILE A 28 9.65 -6.69 -7.68
CA ILE A 28 9.29 -5.73 -6.63
C ILE A 28 7.78 -5.48 -6.71
N GLU A 29 7.10 -5.59 -5.59
CA GLU A 29 5.67 -5.25 -5.50
C GLU A 29 5.49 -3.74 -5.36
N GLN A 30 4.47 -3.16 -5.99
CA GLN A 30 4.13 -1.75 -5.79
C GLN A 30 2.77 -1.57 -5.13
N TYR A 31 2.68 -0.53 -4.29
CA TYR A 31 1.41 0.00 -3.81
C TYR A 31 1.29 1.48 -4.17
N LEU A 32 0.18 1.82 -4.80
CA LEU A 32 -0.08 3.09 -5.45
C LEU A 32 -1.42 3.64 -5.00
N ASP A 33 -1.47 4.95 -4.79
CA ASP A 33 -2.73 5.69 -4.79
C ASP A 33 -3.08 6.06 -6.23
N LEU A 34 -4.13 5.43 -6.77
CA LEU A 34 -4.50 5.59 -8.16
C LEU A 34 -5.20 6.93 -8.38
N HIS A 35 -4.67 7.71 -9.33
CA HIS A 35 -5.32 8.96 -9.75
C HIS A 35 -6.70 8.66 -10.35
N PRO A 36 -7.71 9.55 -10.25
CA PRO A 36 -9.02 9.35 -10.90
C PRO A 36 -8.94 8.96 -12.38
N VAL A 37 -7.95 9.47 -13.11
CA VAL A 37 -7.71 9.11 -14.54
C VAL A 37 -7.18 7.68 -14.73
N GLN A 38 -6.56 7.09 -13.70
CA GLN A 38 -6.09 5.70 -13.69
C GLN A 38 -7.16 4.74 -13.12
N ARG A 39 -8.13 5.27 -12.37
CA ARG A 39 -9.29 4.56 -11.83
C ARG A 39 -10.36 4.41 -12.90
N LYS A 40 -10.07 3.53 -13.85
CA LYS A 40 -10.91 3.29 -15.03
C LYS A 40 -11.34 1.84 -15.09
N THR A 41 -12.50 1.65 -15.69
CA THR A 41 -13.01 0.35 -16.13
C THR A 41 -12.75 0.21 -17.62
N GLY A 42 -12.33 -0.98 -18.05
CA GLY A 42 -12.09 -1.29 -19.45
C GLY A 42 -12.15 -2.79 -19.73
N PRO A 43 -12.09 -3.19 -21.01
CA PRO A 43 -12.02 -4.60 -21.37
C PRO A 43 -10.73 -5.22 -20.81
N GLY A 44 -10.82 -6.45 -20.31
CA GLY A 44 -9.64 -7.23 -19.97
C GLY A 44 -8.98 -7.84 -21.22
N PRO A 45 -7.79 -8.44 -21.07
CA PRO A 45 -7.02 -9.01 -22.18
C PRO A 45 -7.64 -10.28 -22.78
N ARG A 46 -8.67 -10.86 -22.14
CA ARG A 46 -9.41 -12.02 -22.64
C ARG A 46 -10.91 -11.81 -22.56
N PRO A 47 -11.71 -12.45 -23.44
CA PRO A 47 -13.16 -12.47 -23.31
C PRO A 47 -13.60 -12.97 -21.93
N GLY A 48 -14.61 -12.32 -21.37
CA GLY A 48 -15.12 -12.61 -20.04
C GLY A 48 -14.28 -12.04 -18.89
N THR A 49 -13.32 -11.15 -19.18
CA THR A 49 -12.55 -10.45 -18.16
C THR A 49 -12.69 -8.94 -18.31
N ILE A 50 -12.62 -8.22 -17.19
CA ILE A 50 -12.69 -6.77 -17.14
C ILE A 50 -11.52 -6.22 -16.31
N TRP A 51 -10.99 -5.08 -16.71
CA TRP A 51 -9.97 -4.37 -15.97
C TRP A 51 -10.63 -3.24 -15.18
N VAL A 52 -10.51 -3.23 -13.86
CA VAL A 52 -11.12 -2.22 -12.97
C VAL A 52 -10.06 -1.74 -11.99
N ASP A 53 -9.84 -0.43 -11.94
CA ASP A 53 -8.94 0.22 -10.95
C ASP A 53 -7.56 -0.46 -10.83
N GLY A 54 -6.94 -0.78 -11.97
CA GLY A 54 -5.61 -1.39 -12.00
C GLY A 54 -5.57 -2.89 -11.72
N GLN A 55 -6.72 -3.58 -11.73
CA GLN A 55 -6.83 -5.01 -11.42
C GLN A 55 -7.66 -5.77 -12.45
N LEU A 56 -7.38 -7.07 -12.60
CA LEU A 56 -8.15 -7.97 -13.44
C LEU A 56 -9.26 -8.65 -12.64
N TYR A 57 -10.49 -8.53 -13.12
CA TYR A 57 -11.68 -9.20 -12.58
C TYR A 57 -12.38 -10.05 -13.64
N SER A 58 -13.21 -10.98 -13.18
CA SER A 58 -14.18 -11.67 -14.04
C SER A 58 -15.28 -10.70 -14.45
N ASP A 59 -15.82 -10.85 -15.67
CA ASP A 59 -17.03 -10.17 -16.14
C ASP A 59 -18.28 -10.44 -15.29
N ALA A 60 -18.23 -11.48 -14.46
CA ALA A 60 -19.24 -11.77 -13.45
C ALA A 60 -19.32 -10.76 -12.29
N LEU A 61 -18.38 -9.81 -12.19
CA LEU A 61 -18.42 -8.73 -11.21
C LEU A 61 -19.68 -7.88 -11.46
N PRO A 62 -20.57 -7.68 -10.46
CA PRO A 62 -21.76 -6.84 -10.63
C PRO A 62 -21.42 -5.40 -11.05
N GLU A 63 -22.15 -4.85 -12.01
CA GLU A 63 -21.91 -3.51 -12.56
C GLU A 63 -21.92 -2.41 -11.49
N ARG A 64 -22.76 -2.53 -10.45
CA ARG A 64 -22.78 -1.62 -9.29
C ARG A 64 -21.43 -1.49 -8.58
N MET A 65 -20.54 -2.46 -8.78
CA MET A 65 -19.21 -2.49 -8.19
C MET A 65 -18.14 -2.03 -9.18
N TRP A 66 -18.43 -1.73 -10.44
CA TRP A 66 -17.40 -1.36 -11.41
C TRP A 66 -16.84 0.03 -11.10
N GLU A 67 -17.72 0.96 -10.73
CA GLU A 67 -17.35 2.31 -10.34
C GLU A 67 -17.65 2.53 -8.86
N LEU A 68 -16.59 2.68 -8.06
CA LEU A 68 -16.69 3.06 -6.65
C LEU A 68 -16.09 4.46 -6.45
N PRO A 69 -16.46 5.19 -5.40
CA PRO A 69 -15.82 6.47 -5.10
C PRO A 69 -14.37 6.27 -4.62
N GLY A 70 -13.55 7.31 -4.79
CA GLY A 70 -12.18 7.32 -4.27
C GLY A 70 -12.14 7.77 -2.82
N TYR A 71 -11.00 7.55 -2.17
CA TYR A 71 -10.74 8.13 -0.86
C TYR A 71 -10.55 9.64 -0.98
N ARG A 72 -11.30 10.42 -0.20
CA ARG A 72 -11.20 11.88 -0.16
C ARG A 72 -10.38 12.32 1.06
N MET A 73 -9.72 13.47 0.93
CA MET A 73 -9.03 14.09 2.07
C MET A 73 -10.06 14.45 3.15
N GLY A 74 -9.72 14.21 4.42
CA GLY A 74 -10.61 14.49 5.55
C GLY A 74 -11.65 13.41 5.87
N MET A 75 -11.65 12.26 5.20
CA MET A 75 -12.50 11.13 5.62
C MET A 75 -12.16 10.68 7.04
N THR A 76 -13.20 10.41 7.84
CA THR A 76 -13.08 9.79 9.16
C THR A 76 -12.60 8.33 9.05
N SER A 77 -12.22 7.71 10.17
CA SER A 77 -11.89 6.28 10.20
C SER A 77 -13.03 5.41 9.69
N ASP A 78 -14.25 5.76 10.07
CA ASP A 78 -15.44 4.94 9.82
C ASP A 78 -15.87 5.05 8.36
N GLU A 79 -15.84 6.26 7.78
CA GLU A 79 -16.07 6.46 6.35
C GLU A 79 -15.07 5.68 5.48
N ARG A 80 -13.80 5.62 5.92
CA ARG A 80 -12.77 4.84 5.22
C ARG A 80 -13.01 3.35 5.34
N ALA A 81 -13.43 2.87 6.51
CA ALA A 81 -13.73 1.46 6.73
C ALA A 81 -14.95 1.01 5.92
N GLU A 82 -16.00 1.84 5.85
CA GLU A 82 -17.19 1.58 5.03
C GLU A 82 -16.85 1.57 3.53
N LEU A 83 -16.02 2.51 3.07
CA LEU A 83 -15.54 2.48 1.69
C LEU A 83 -14.67 1.26 1.41
N ALA A 84 -13.78 0.88 2.34
CA ALA A 84 -12.95 -0.32 2.21
C ALA A 84 -13.81 -1.58 2.08
N ALA A 85 -14.87 -1.69 2.88
CA ALA A 85 -15.81 -2.81 2.80
C ALA A 85 -16.45 -2.92 1.40
N ARG A 86 -16.83 -1.78 0.79
CA ARG A 86 -17.33 -1.76 -0.60
C ARG A 86 -16.29 -2.23 -1.63
N TYR A 87 -15.02 -1.88 -1.44
CA TYR A 87 -13.95 -2.41 -2.29
C TYR A 87 -13.70 -3.89 -2.04
N ASP A 88 -13.78 -4.34 -0.79
CA ASP A 88 -13.60 -5.73 -0.39
C ASP A 88 -14.68 -6.65 -0.99
N GLU A 89 -15.89 -6.12 -1.26
CA GLU A 89 -16.94 -6.86 -2.01
C GLU A 89 -16.49 -7.28 -3.42
N ARG A 90 -15.52 -6.59 -4.03
CA ARG A 90 -14.96 -6.96 -5.35
C ARG A 90 -13.99 -8.14 -5.26
N GLU A 91 -13.33 -8.32 -4.13
CA GLU A 91 -12.21 -9.25 -3.95
C GLU A 91 -12.53 -10.70 -4.36
N PRO A 92 -13.74 -11.25 -4.11
CA PRO A 92 -14.10 -12.59 -4.58
C PRO A 92 -13.99 -12.74 -6.10
N TYR A 93 -14.34 -11.71 -6.87
CA TYR A 93 -14.35 -11.74 -8.34
C TYR A 93 -12.98 -11.47 -8.97
N ARG A 94 -11.98 -11.07 -8.17
CA ARG A 94 -10.65 -10.75 -8.65
C ARG A 94 -9.90 -12.00 -9.08
N PHE A 95 -9.13 -11.87 -10.13
CA PHE A 95 -8.11 -12.85 -10.46
C PHE A 95 -7.01 -12.89 -9.39
N THR A 96 -6.33 -14.03 -9.32
CA THR A 96 -5.31 -14.30 -8.29
C THR A 96 -4.02 -14.80 -8.90
N ASP A 97 -2.90 -14.42 -8.30
CA ASP A 97 -1.59 -14.84 -8.77
C ASP A 97 -1.45 -16.37 -8.79
N TYR A 98 -0.83 -16.86 -9.86
CA TYR A 98 -0.48 -18.25 -10.07
C TYR A 98 1.04 -18.41 -10.12
N GLY A 99 1.63 -18.41 -8.93
CA GLY A 99 3.07 -18.46 -8.72
C GLY A 99 3.71 -17.07 -8.76
N ALA A 100 5.04 -17.06 -8.72
CA ALA A 100 5.82 -15.83 -8.86
C ALA A 100 5.82 -15.33 -10.31
N PRO A 101 6.04 -14.02 -10.54
CA PRO A 101 6.32 -13.49 -11.87
C PRO A 101 7.48 -14.23 -12.53
N GLU A 102 7.42 -14.38 -13.85
CA GLU A 102 8.46 -15.04 -14.61
C GLU A 102 9.78 -14.24 -14.54
N PRO A 103 10.91 -14.88 -14.19
CA PRO A 103 12.20 -14.19 -14.13
C PRO A 103 12.59 -13.58 -15.49
N GLY A 104 13.07 -12.34 -15.47
CA GLY A 104 13.56 -11.64 -16.67
C GLY A 104 12.47 -10.94 -17.49
N THR A 105 11.30 -11.57 -17.67
CA THR A 105 10.17 -10.98 -18.41
C THR A 105 9.18 -10.25 -17.51
N GLY A 106 9.04 -10.67 -16.25
CA GLY A 106 8.04 -10.12 -15.32
C GLY A 106 6.60 -10.55 -15.63
N LYS A 107 6.39 -11.52 -16.53
CA LYS A 107 5.05 -12.02 -16.87
C LYS A 107 4.35 -12.59 -15.65
N VAL A 108 3.10 -12.21 -15.43
CA VAL A 108 2.30 -12.66 -14.29
C VAL A 108 1.19 -13.56 -14.78
N ARG A 109 1.11 -14.77 -14.22
CA ARG A 109 0.00 -15.69 -14.47
C ARG A 109 -1.07 -15.46 -13.42
N LEU A 110 -2.30 -15.32 -13.88
CA LEU A 110 -3.47 -15.05 -13.06
C LEU A 110 -4.54 -16.12 -13.27
N ARG A 111 -5.05 -16.71 -12.19
CA ARG A 111 -6.16 -17.68 -12.20
C ARG A 111 -7.48 -17.00 -11.88
N GLY A 112 -8.50 -17.40 -12.64
CA GLY A 112 -9.87 -16.96 -12.46
C GLY A 112 -10.45 -17.35 -11.10
N PRO A 113 -11.44 -16.58 -10.61
CA PRO A 113 -11.94 -16.69 -9.24
C PRO A 113 -12.70 -17.99 -8.95
N ALA A 114 -13.28 -18.67 -9.95
CA ALA A 114 -13.96 -19.94 -9.72
C ALA A 114 -12.96 -21.10 -9.57
N VAL A 115 -11.82 -21.05 -10.28
CA VAL A 115 -10.75 -22.05 -10.14
C VAL A 115 -10.12 -21.97 -8.76
N THR A 116 -9.98 -20.76 -8.21
CA THR A 116 -9.40 -20.53 -6.88
C THR A 116 -10.44 -20.62 -5.76
N GLY A 117 -11.69 -20.94 -6.09
CA GLY A 117 -12.75 -21.17 -5.12
C GLY A 117 -13.21 -19.92 -4.38
N ARG A 118 -13.04 -18.74 -4.97
CA ARG A 118 -13.52 -17.45 -4.43
C ARG A 118 -14.99 -17.18 -4.76
N VAL A 119 -15.43 -17.60 -5.94
CA VAL A 119 -16.84 -17.49 -6.39
C VAL A 119 -17.42 -18.86 -6.72
N ARG A 120 -18.75 -18.96 -6.71
CA ARG A 120 -19.47 -20.13 -7.20
C ARG A 120 -19.98 -19.82 -8.60
N CYS A 121 -19.48 -20.56 -9.58
CA CYS A 121 -19.83 -20.37 -10.98
C CYS A 121 -20.51 -21.61 -11.57
N ASP A 122 -21.58 -21.40 -12.31
CA ASP A 122 -22.36 -22.44 -12.96
C ASP A 122 -21.58 -23.19 -14.04
N ASN A 123 -20.66 -22.49 -14.71
CA ASN A 123 -19.77 -23.06 -15.71
C ASN A 123 -18.56 -23.79 -15.11
N THR A 124 -18.42 -23.83 -13.78
CA THR A 124 -17.28 -24.46 -13.11
C THR A 124 -17.76 -25.38 -11.99
N PRO A 125 -18.07 -26.66 -12.28
CA PRO A 125 -18.68 -27.57 -11.31
C PRO A 125 -17.88 -27.75 -10.02
N SER A 126 -16.55 -27.69 -10.08
CA SER A 126 -15.68 -27.77 -8.89
C SER A 126 -15.94 -26.63 -7.89
N SER A 127 -16.21 -25.42 -8.39
CA SER A 127 -16.52 -24.25 -7.54
C SER A 127 -17.86 -24.40 -6.80
N LYS A 128 -18.81 -25.16 -7.36
CA LYS A 128 -20.11 -25.44 -6.74
C LYS A 128 -20.03 -26.45 -5.60
N ARG A 129 -19.07 -27.38 -5.67
CA ARG A 129 -18.82 -28.44 -4.68
C ARG A 129 -18.22 -27.92 -3.36
N LEU A 130 -17.74 -26.68 -3.35
CA LEU A 130 -17.26 -26.02 -2.13
C LEU A 130 -18.42 -25.83 -1.14
N LYS A 131 -18.14 -26.02 0.16
CA LYS A 131 -19.14 -25.83 1.24
C LYS A 131 -19.81 -24.46 1.10
N ARG A 132 -21.14 -24.44 1.18
CA ARG A 132 -21.97 -23.23 1.15
C ARG A 132 -21.72 -22.42 2.43
N THR A 133 -20.63 -21.67 2.45
CA THR A 133 -20.33 -20.67 3.48
C THR A 133 -20.69 -19.30 2.94
N ALA A 134 -21.13 -18.41 3.84
CA ALA A 134 -21.67 -17.09 3.50
C ALA A 134 -20.69 -16.19 2.71
N SER A 135 -19.38 -16.50 2.71
CA SER A 135 -18.37 -15.62 2.12
C SER A 135 -18.13 -15.76 0.61
N ARG A 136 -18.81 -16.68 -0.10
CA ARG A 136 -18.58 -16.93 -1.54
C ARG A 136 -19.80 -16.55 -2.37
N PRO A 137 -19.75 -15.45 -3.14
CA PRO A 137 -20.88 -15.06 -3.96
C PRO A 137 -21.10 -16.04 -5.13
N THR A 138 -22.37 -16.24 -5.48
CA THR A 138 -22.75 -16.96 -6.69
C THR A 138 -22.74 -15.97 -7.87
N THR A 139 -22.01 -16.30 -8.92
CA THR A 139 -21.93 -15.46 -10.12
C THR A 139 -23.22 -15.52 -10.94
N SER A 140 -23.55 -14.45 -11.67
CA SER A 140 -24.65 -14.40 -12.63
C SER A 140 -24.32 -15.02 -14.00
N CYS A 141 -23.23 -15.79 -14.12
CA CYS A 141 -22.83 -16.44 -15.37
C CYS A 141 -23.92 -17.40 -15.87
N ARG A 142 -24.24 -17.31 -17.16
CA ARG A 142 -25.20 -18.23 -17.80
C ARG A 142 -24.55 -19.59 -18.09
N PRO A 143 -25.20 -20.72 -17.73
CA PRO A 143 -24.72 -22.05 -18.08
C PRO A 143 -24.44 -22.19 -19.59
N GLY A 144 -23.30 -22.77 -19.95
CA GLY A 144 -22.91 -23.04 -21.34
C GLY A 144 -22.41 -21.83 -22.13
N ARG A 145 -22.48 -20.61 -21.57
CA ARG A 145 -21.83 -19.43 -22.17
C ARG A 145 -20.41 -19.26 -21.61
N PRO A 146 -19.42 -18.88 -22.45
CA PRO A 146 -18.08 -18.61 -21.95
C PRO A 146 -18.09 -17.45 -20.95
N CYS A 147 -17.38 -17.59 -19.84
CA CYS A 147 -17.17 -16.54 -18.84
C CYS A 147 -15.72 -16.57 -18.34
N GLY A 148 -15.22 -15.47 -17.77
CA GLY A 148 -13.83 -15.40 -17.28
C GLY A 148 -13.59 -16.11 -15.95
N CYS A 149 -14.62 -16.66 -15.31
CA CYS A 149 -14.50 -17.24 -13.98
C CYS A 149 -13.50 -18.40 -13.88
N SER A 150 -13.33 -19.18 -14.96
CA SER A 150 -12.47 -20.37 -15.00
C SER A 150 -11.16 -20.19 -15.77
N VAL A 151 -10.93 -19.03 -16.40
CA VAL A 151 -9.79 -18.86 -17.29
C VAL A 151 -8.50 -18.59 -16.52
N THR A 152 -7.37 -18.95 -17.12
CA THR A 152 -6.05 -18.46 -16.70
C THR A 152 -5.58 -17.43 -17.71
N VAL A 153 -5.12 -16.29 -17.23
CA VAL A 153 -4.61 -15.18 -18.04
C VAL A 153 -3.12 -15.02 -17.75
N VAL A 154 -2.33 -14.81 -18.79
CA VAL A 154 -0.95 -14.35 -18.66
C VAL A 154 -0.97 -12.88 -19.00
N LEU A 155 -0.44 -12.07 -18.10
CA LEU A 155 -0.27 -10.65 -18.28
C LEU A 155 1.21 -10.37 -18.62
N ASP A 156 1.47 -9.66 -19.72
CA ASP A 156 2.81 -9.18 -20.11
C ASP A 156 3.03 -7.71 -19.67
N PRO A 157 4.05 -7.38 -18.85
CA PRO A 157 4.20 -6.02 -18.31
C PRO A 157 4.19 -4.90 -19.35
N GLU A 158 4.56 -5.21 -20.59
CA GLU A 158 4.56 -4.28 -21.72
C GLU A 158 3.14 -3.95 -22.25
N ASP A 159 2.10 -4.72 -21.89
CA ASP A 159 0.69 -4.50 -22.27
C ASP A 159 0.05 -3.27 -21.56
N GLY A 160 0.85 -2.41 -20.92
CA GLY A 160 0.41 -1.14 -20.34
C GLY A 160 -0.27 -1.21 -18.97
N TYR A 161 -0.68 -2.40 -18.51
CA TYR A 161 -1.29 -2.57 -17.19
C TYR A 161 -0.28 -2.45 -16.04
N ALA A 162 1.01 -2.68 -16.30
CA ALA A 162 2.06 -2.73 -15.29
C ALA A 162 2.19 -1.44 -14.47
N ARG A 163 1.73 -0.31 -15.02
CA ARG A 163 1.76 0.99 -14.33
C ARG A 163 0.77 1.08 -13.16
N THR A 164 -0.36 0.37 -13.23
CA THR A 164 -1.43 0.45 -12.22
C THR A 164 -1.64 -0.86 -11.46
N PHE A 165 -1.04 -1.95 -11.95
CA PHE A 165 -1.13 -3.25 -11.32
C PHE A 165 -0.46 -3.32 -9.96
N GLN A 166 -1.21 -3.85 -9.00
CA GLN A 166 -0.83 -4.07 -7.61
C GLN A 166 -1.27 -5.48 -7.23
N ARG A 167 -0.56 -6.21 -6.36
CA ARG A 167 -1.02 -7.57 -5.95
C ARG A 167 -2.28 -7.54 -5.09
N VAL A 168 -2.46 -6.44 -4.37
CA VAL A 168 -3.64 -6.16 -3.57
C VAL A 168 -4.48 -5.12 -4.30
N GLY A 169 -5.79 -5.34 -4.33
CA GLY A 169 -6.72 -4.50 -5.08
C GLY A 169 -6.81 -3.12 -4.46
N PHE A 170 -6.75 -2.08 -5.30
CA PHE A 170 -6.85 -0.70 -4.85
C PHE A 170 -8.08 -0.50 -3.96
N GLY A 171 -7.89 0.25 -2.88
CA GLY A 171 -8.96 0.66 -1.98
C GLY A 171 -9.52 -0.40 -1.04
N THR A 172 -9.10 -1.66 -1.15
CA THR A 172 -9.45 -2.72 -0.17
C THR A 172 -8.86 -2.44 1.21
N THR A 173 -9.36 -3.14 2.24
CA THR A 173 -8.81 -3.08 3.60
C THR A 173 -7.33 -3.50 3.60
N ALA A 174 -6.98 -4.53 2.83
CA ALA A 174 -5.60 -4.98 2.69
C ALA A 174 -4.72 -3.92 1.99
N TRP A 175 -5.26 -3.20 1.00
CA TRP A 175 -4.55 -2.09 0.36
C TRP A 175 -4.34 -0.93 1.32
N GLN A 176 -5.34 -0.58 2.14
CA GLN A 176 -5.17 0.45 3.16
C GLN A 176 -4.04 0.07 4.12
N ALA A 177 -4.03 -1.15 4.65
CA ALA A 177 -2.97 -1.62 5.54
C ALA A 177 -1.58 -1.55 4.88
N ALA A 178 -1.48 -1.94 3.61
CA ALA A 178 -0.23 -1.92 2.86
C ALA A 178 0.24 -0.49 2.55
N TYR A 179 -0.67 0.40 2.14
CA TYR A 179 -0.39 1.78 1.75
C TYR A 179 -0.15 2.69 2.96
N TRP A 180 -0.82 2.44 4.09
CA TRP A 180 -0.69 3.23 5.33
C TRP A 180 0.70 3.14 5.97
N ARG A 181 1.52 2.16 5.56
CA ARG A 181 2.96 2.12 5.89
C ARG A 181 3.69 3.41 5.44
N ARG A 182 3.16 4.15 4.47
CA ARG A 182 3.64 5.48 4.06
C ARG A 182 3.63 6.49 5.21
N SER A 183 2.64 6.42 6.10
CA SER A 183 2.53 7.33 7.24
C SER A 183 3.73 7.20 8.19
N ALA A 184 4.34 6.02 8.30
CA ALA A 184 5.57 5.86 9.07
C ALA A 184 6.73 6.65 8.45
N VAL A 185 6.92 6.56 7.13
CA VAL A 185 7.97 7.30 6.40
C VAL A 185 7.72 8.82 6.47
N GLU A 186 6.48 9.26 6.31
CA GLU A 186 6.11 10.67 6.41
C GLU A 186 6.30 11.20 7.84
N SER A 187 5.96 10.40 8.85
CA SER A 187 6.23 10.73 10.25
C SER A 187 7.73 10.86 10.49
N THR A 188 8.55 9.89 10.07
CA THR A 188 10.01 9.99 10.19
C THR A 188 10.57 11.23 9.49
N ASN A 189 10.06 11.55 8.28
CA ASN A 189 10.47 12.75 7.57
C ASN A 189 10.06 14.05 8.31
N ALA A 190 8.88 14.09 8.93
CA ALA A 190 8.43 15.20 9.74
C ALA A 190 9.27 15.34 11.03
N GLU A 191 9.64 14.21 11.65
CA GLU A 191 10.53 14.17 12.81
C GLU A 191 11.91 14.74 12.50
N LEU A 192 12.49 14.31 11.38
CA LEU A 192 13.76 14.82 10.92
C LEU A 192 13.67 16.31 10.56
N ARG A 193 12.70 16.70 9.74
CA ARG A 193 12.67 18.05 9.16
C ARG A 193 12.12 19.13 10.09
N VAL A 194 11.19 18.78 10.98
CA VAL A 194 10.39 19.78 11.71
C VAL A 194 10.40 19.54 13.22
N ASN A 195 10.08 18.33 13.68
CA ASN A 195 9.72 18.15 15.09
C ASN A 195 10.93 18.01 16.02
N ARG A 196 11.97 17.26 15.63
CA ARG A 196 13.10 16.91 16.52
C ARG A 196 14.43 17.46 16.03
N THR A 197 14.80 17.23 14.77
CA THR A 197 16.17 17.58 14.31
C THR A 197 16.26 18.86 13.47
N ASN A 198 15.13 19.40 13.02
CA ASN A 198 15.04 20.59 12.16
C ASN A 198 16.01 20.53 10.95
N LEU A 199 16.10 19.36 10.32
CA LEU A 199 16.97 19.11 9.18
C LEU A 199 16.45 19.90 7.97
N THR A 200 17.16 20.96 7.60
CA THR A 200 16.81 21.84 6.49
C THR A 200 17.89 21.80 5.40
N LYS A 201 17.57 22.41 4.25
CA LYS A 201 18.55 22.64 3.19
C LYS A 201 19.70 23.45 3.81
N TRP A 202 20.93 22.94 3.69
CA TRP A 202 22.18 23.48 4.28
C TRP A 202 22.51 23.12 5.74
N SER A 203 21.71 22.30 6.42
CA SER A 203 22.08 21.79 7.75
C SER A 203 23.35 20.93 7.72
N ILE A 204 23.51 20.08 6.70
CA ILE A 204 24.73 19.32 6.46
C ILE A 204 25.57 20.09 5.43
N ARG A 205 26.69 20.67 5.88
CA ARG A 205 27.57 21.50 5.03
C ARG A 205 28.70 20.71 4.36
N VAL A 206 28.89 19.44 4.75
CA VAL A 206 29.88 18.56 4.13
C VAL A 206 29.38 18.02 2.79
N ARG A 207 30.29 17.93 1.81
CA ARG A 207 30.02 17.34 0.49
C ARG A 207 30.51 15.90 0.42
N GLY A 208 29.84 15.09 -0.40
CA GLY A 208 30.18 13.69 -0.66
C GLY A 208 29.25 12.70 0.04
N ARG A 209 28.86 11.62 -0.67
CA ARG A 209 27.83 10.66 -0.22
C ARG A 209 28.16 10.02 1.12
N ALA A 210 29.42 9.62 1.34
CA ALA A 210 29.85 8.97 2.58
C ALA A 210 29.75 9.91 3.79
N ARG A 211 30.26 11.14 3.67
CA ARG A 211 30.23 12.15 4.75
C ARG A 211 28.81 12.59 5.08
N VAL A 212 27.99 12.82 4.05
CA VAL A 212 26.55 13.13 4.23
C VAL A 212 25.83 11.96 4.87
N GLY A 213 26.12 10.72 4.45
CA GLY A 213 25.54 9.50 5.02
C GLY A 213 25.89 9.33 6.50
N LEU A 214 27.14 9.57 6.87
CA LEU A 214 27.59 9.52 8.27
C LEU A 214 26.86 10.55 9.14
N MET A 215 26.77 11.80 8.68
CA MET A 215 26.06 12.88 9.41
C MET A 215 24.57 12.57 9.55
N LEU A 216 23.94 12.03 8.50
CA LEU A 216 22.56 11.58 8.56
C LEU A 216 22.39 10.41 9.55
N GLY A 217 23.37 9.50 9.61
CA GLY A 217 23.41 8.40 10.58
C GLY A 217 23.38 8.90 12.03
N PHE A 218 24.22 9.87 12.38
CA PHE A 218 24.21 10.46 13.72
C PHE A 218 22.89 11.15 14.04
N LEU A 219 22.31 11.89 13.09
CA LEU A 219 21.01 12.53 13.26
C LEU A 219 19.88 11.52 13.49
N LEU A 220 19.87 10.41 12.75
CA LEU A 220 18.91 9.32 12.94
C LEU A 220 19.09 8.64 14.30
N GLY A 221 20.34 8.44 14.73
CA GLY A 221 20.66 7.92 16.07
C GLY A 221 20.12 8.82 17.18
N ALA A 222 20.40 10.12 17.11
CA ALA A 222 19.90 11.11 18.06
C ALA A 222 18.36 11.17 18.06
N MET A 223 17.73 11.11 16.89
CA MET A 223 16.26 11.05 16.79
C MET A 223 15.68 9.83 17.50
N ASN A 224 16.29 8.65 17.34
CA ASN A 224 15.84 7.43 18.02
C ASN A 224 15.96 7.54 19.54
N VAL A 225 17.05 8.14 20.05
CA VAL A 225 17.22 8.39 21.49
C VAL A 225 16.13 9.34 22.00
N LEU A 226 15.88 10.45 21.31
CA LEU A 226 14.81 11.39 21.68
C LEU A 226 13.42 10.76 21.64
N MET A 227 13.16 9.86 20.69
CA MET A 227 11.92 9.08 20.63
C MET A 227 11.78 8.14 21.82
N ALA A 228 12.86 7.46 22.22
CA ALA A 228 12.87 6.59 23.38
C ALA A 228 12.66 7.36 24.69
N CYS A 229 13.32 8.52 24.83
CA CYS A 229 13.14 9.44 25.97
C CYS A 229 11.68 9.87 26.12
N ASP A 230 11.07 10.37 25.03
CA ASP A 230 9.65 10.75 25.02
C ASP A 230 8.72 9.58 25.41
N TRP A 231 9.04 8.35 24.98
CA TRP A 231 8.25 7.16 25.30
C TRP A 231 8.37 6.74 26.76
N LEU A 232 9.57 6.87 27.33
CA LEU A 232 9.86 6.57 28.74
C LEU A 232 9.43 7.70 29.68
N GLY A 233 9.01 8.85 29.14
CA GLY A 233 8.71 10.06 29.92
C GLY A 233 9.96 10.70 30.55
N THR A 234 11.14 10.33 30.06
CA THR A 234 12.43 10.84 30.53
C THR A 234 12.86 12.00 29.64
N ASP A 235 13.35 13.11 30.21
CA ASP A 235 14.01 14.12 29.40
C ASP A 235 15.42 13.64 29.04
N TRP A 236 15.92 14.00 27.86
CA TRP A 236 17.30 13.69 27.49
C TRP A 236 18.28 14.39 28.45
N ALA A 237 17.88 15.53 29.01
CA ALA A 237 18.59 16.25 30.05
C ALA A 237 18.60 15.51 31.41
N ASP A 238 17.74 14.50 31.60
CA ASP A 238 17.75 13.64 32.79
C ASP A 238 18.74 12.46 32.62
N LEU A 239 19.29 12.26 31.42
CA LEU A 239 20.29 11.23 31.13
C LEU A 239 21.74 11.73 31.31
N GLU A 240 21.93 13.04 31.45
CA GLU A 240 23.23 13.68 31.69
C GLU A 240 23.16 14.52 32.97
N ALA A 241 24.26 14.65 33.72
CA ALA A 241 24.32 15.59 34.83
C ALA A 241 24.13 17.02 34.30
N ALA A 242 23.19 17.79 34.87
CA ALA A 242 22.77 19.10 34.36
C ALA A 242 23.92 20.11 34.21
N ASP A 243 25.01 19.88 34.92
CA ASP A 243 26.26 20.60 35.01
C ASP A 243 27.21 20.37 33.81
N GLU A 244 26.96 19.36 32.97
CA GLU A 244 27.76 19.05 31.78
C GLU A 244 27.13 19.54 30.46
N LEU A 245 25.91 20.10 30.51
CA LEU A 245 25.13 20.44 29.32
C LEU A 245 25.48 21.81 28.71
N PRO A 246 25.79 21.89 27.39
CA PRO A 246 25.97 23.17 26.72
C PRO A 246 24.66 23.97 26.68
N PRO A 247 24.70 25.31 26.89
CA PRO A 247 23.50 26.16 27.11
C PRO A 247 22.52 26.29 25.92
N LYS A 248 22.76 25.62 24.79
CA LYS A 248 21.97 25.76 23.54
C LYS A 248 20.95 24.66 23.30
N PHE A 249 20.78 23.70 24.22
CA PHE A 249 19.86 22.58 24.05
C PHE A 249 18.51 22.75 24.78
N VAL A 250 18.08 23.98 25.02
CA VAL A 250 16.74 24.26 25.54
C VAL A 250 15.68 23.78 24.54
N ARG A 251 14.83 22.83 24.98
CA ARG A 251 13.68 22.30 24.24
C ARG A 251 12.87 23.45 23.62
N ARG A 252 12.75 23.48 22.29
CA ARG A 252 11.74 24.33 21.64
C ARG A 252 10.40 23.58 21.65
N PRO A 253 9.30 24.22 22.06
CA PRO A 253 8.00 23.60 21.94
C PRO A 253 7.68 23.30 20.47
N PRO A 254 7.13 22.12 20.15
CA PRO A 254 6.82 21.75 18.77
C PRO A 254 5.76 22.71 18.22
N ARG A 255 5.97 23.24 17.00
CA ARG A 255 5.03 24.14 16.33
C ARG A 255 3.66 23.49 16.05
N LYS A 256 3.58 22.16 16.03
CA LYS A 256 2.35 21.36 15.97
C LYS A 256 2.54 20.09 16.80
N ALA A 257 1.63 19.80 17.72
CA ALA A 257 1.64 18.53 18.44
C ALA A 257 1.35 17.39 17.45
N ALA A 258 2.26 16.42 17.34
CA ALA A 258 1.98 15.17 16.63
C ALA A 258 0.81 14.44 17.33
N GLN A 259 -0.15 13.91 16.57
CA GLN A 259 -1.39 13.33 17.10
C GLN A 259 -1.18 12.23 18.16
N HIS A 260 -0.07 11.49 18.11
CA HIS A 260 0.25 10.47 19.11
C HIS A 260 0.53 11.05 20.51
N ARG A 261 0.88 12.34 20.62
CA ARG A 261 1.07 13.06 21.89
C ARG A 261 -0.23 13.62 22.48
N LEU A 262 -1.34 13.56 21.73
CA LEU A 262 -2.66 14.02 22.20
C LEU A 262 -3.49 12.90 22.84
N ARG A 263 -3.00 11.65 22.82
CA ARG A 263 -3.63 10.57 23.57
C ARG A 263 -3.20 10.71 25.04
N PRO A 264 -4.12 10.97 25.98
CA PRO A 264 -3.79 10.80 27.39
C PRO A 264 -3.37 9.34 27.59
N ALA A 265 -2.25 9.13 28.28
CA ALA A 265 -1.90 7.80 28.75
C ALA A 265 -3.02 7.36 29.71
N GLU A 266 -3.82 6.36 29.32
CA GLU A 266 -4.72 5.71 30.26
C GLU A 266 -3.88 5.13 31.39
N PRO A 267 -4.16 5.49 32.66
CA PRO A 267 -3.47 4.87 33.78
C PRO A 267 -3.79 3.38 33.78
N ARG A 268 -2.75 2.55 33.87
CA ARG A 268 -2.92 1.11 34.10
C ARG A 268 -3.59 0.94 35.46
N ALA A 269 -4.83 0.47 35.46
CA ALA A 269 -5.46 -0.09 36.66
C ALA A 269 -4.63 -1.32 37.08
N GLY A 270 -4.19 -1.31 38.34
CA GLY A 270 -3.51 -2.44 38.98
C GLY A 270 -4.47 -3.58 39.29
#